data_AF-A0A078FMA9-F1
#
_entry.id   AF-A0A078FMA9-F1
#
_cell.length_a   1.000
_cell.length_b   1.000
_cell.length_c   1.000
_cell.angle_alpha   90.00
_cell.angle_beta   90.00
_cell.angle_gamma   90.00
#
_symmetry.space_group_name_H-M   'P 1'
#
loop_
_entity.id
_entity.type
_entity.pdbx_description
1 polymer ?
#
loop_
_entity_poly.entity_id
_entity_poly.type
_entity_poly.pdbx_seq_one_letter_code
_entity_poly.pdbx_strand_id
1 'polypeptide(L)'
;MKNEEERVMEEDDQQKASDLVHELVLRLLSQNPQTPDPDPTSPTFLKTLRYAHRILRSRLTPSVSPDAAAIAESLKRRLATHGKSSDALAFADLYAKFASKTGPGSVNNKWSLLYLLRIVSEDRHKLDSPLLLPNLNAAVSSSLGNKKTNGVLLVTKDPENLRDVAFRECVVRLSRDRWKVR
;
A
#
# COMPACT_ATOMS: atom_id res chain seq x y z
N MET A 1 40.43 7.47 3.68
CA MET A 1 39.63 8.72 3.71
C MET A 1 38.36 8.60 2.87
N LYS A 2 38.39 8.12 1.61
CA LYS A 2 37.14 7.90 0.82
C LYS A 2 36.11 6.94 1.45
N ASN A 3 36.55 5.94 2.21
CA ASN A 3 35.64 4.95 2.83
C ASN A 3 34.93 5.45 4.10
N GLU A 4 35.37 6.58 4.68
CA GLU A 4 34.76 7.11 5.91
C GLU A 4 33.56 8.01 5.56
N GLU A 5 33.69 8.87 4.53
CA GLU A 5 32.62 9.75 4.06
C GLU A 5 31.43 8.97 3.46
N GLU A 6 31.69 7.86 2.78
CA GLU A 6 30.63 7.01 2.21
C GLU A 6 29.79 6.34 3.32
N ARG A 7 30.42 5.88 4.40
CA ARG A 7 29.70 5.31 5.55
C ARG A 7 28.86 6.34 6.30
N VAL A 8 29.39 7.55 6.50
CA VAL A 8 28.66 8.63 7.18
C VAL A 8 27.42 9.05 6.39
N MET A 9 27.51 9.13 5.05
CA MET A 9 26.34 9.45 4.22
C MET A 9 25.26 8.35 4.23
N GLU A 10 25.64 7.07 4.29
CA GLU A 10 24.68 5.97 4.40
C GLU A 10 23.95 5.96 5.74
N GLU A 11 24.63 6.30 6.84
CA GLU A 11 24.05 6.40 8.17
C GLU A 11 23.03 7.56 8.25
N ASP A 12 23.36 8.71 7.67
CA ASP A 12 22.47 9.86 7.57
C ASP A 12 21.21 9.54 6.78
N ASP A 13 21.33 8.83 5.66
CA ASP A 13 20.18 8.44 4.85
C ASP A 13 19.31 7.38 5.53
N GLN A 14 19.91 6.48 6.29
CA GLN A 14 19.19 5.49 7.10
C GLN A 14 18.45 6.14 8.27
N GLN A 15 19.04 7.16 8.89
CA GLN A 15 18.38 7.95 9.93
C GLN A 15 17.20 8.72 9.36
N LYS A 16 17.39 9.43 8.24
CA LYS A 16 16.30 10.12 7.52
C LYS A 16 15.17 9.16 7.14
N ALA A 17 15.49 7.97 6.63
CA ALA A 17 14.48 6.96 6.31
C ALA A 17 13.69 6.52 7.55
N SER A 18 14.35 6.38 8.70
CA SER A 18 13.71 6.02 9.96
C SER A 18 12.77 7.13 10.46
N ASP A 19 13.18 8.39 10.34
CA ASP A 19 12.36 9.55 10.70
C ASP A 19 11.12 9.67 9.80
N LEU A 20 11.27 9.40 8.49
CA LEU A 20 10.14 9.36 7.55
C LEU A 20 9.15 8.24 7.87
N VAL A 21 9.64 7.06 8.28
CA VAL A 21 8.78 5.96 8.72
C VAL A 21 8.02 6.33 9.99
N HIS A 22 8.69 7.00 10.94
CA HIS A 22 8.06 7.52 12.14
C HIS A 22 6.91 8.49 11.82
N GLU A 23 7.17 9.47 10.95
CA GLU A 23 6.17 10.44 10.48
C GLU A 23 5.01 9.76 9.75
N LEU A 24 5.29 8.77 8.89
CA LEU A 24 4.26 8.03 8.17
C LEU A 24 3.33 7.29 9.13
N VAL A 25 3.87 6.61 10.15
CA VAL A 25 3.08 5.89 11.14
C VAL A 25 2.21 6.85 11.96
N LEU A 26 2.76 8.00 12.38
CA LEU A 26 1.99 9.03 13.08
C LEU A 26 0.83 9.54 12.22
N ARG A 27 1.13 9.90 10.96
CA ARG A 27 0.14 10.42 10.02
C ARG A 27 -0.97 9.41 9.76
N LEU A 28 -0.65 8.13 9.55
CA LEU A 28 -1.66 7.09 9.31
C LEU A 28 -2.52 6.80 10.55
N LEU A 29 -1.94 6.82 11.76
CA LEU A 29 -2.71 6.60 12.99
C LEU A 29 -3.56 7.81 13.38
N SER A 30 -3.09 9.04 13.13
CA SER A 30 -3.89 10.26 13.35
C SER A 30 -5.12 10.35 12.44
N GLN A 31 -5.05 9.70 11.27
CA GLN A 31 -6.14 9.64 10.31
C GLN A 31 -7.15 8.53 10.64
N ASN A 32 -6.86 7.68 11.62
CA ASN A 32 -7.77 6.62 12.05
C ASN A 32 -8.79 7.17 13.07
N PRO A 33 -10.09 7.16 12.75
CA PRO A 33 -11.14 7.67 13.65
C PRO A 33 -11.22 6.93 15.00
N GLN A 34 -10.64 5.73 15.09
CA GLN A 34 -10.63 4.92 16.31
C GLN A 34 -9.51 5.27 17.30
N THR A 35 -8.56 6.13 16.90
CA THR A 35 -7.44 6.56 17.76
C THR A 35 -7.27 8.08 17.64
N PRO A 36 -8.06 8.85 18.42
CA PRO A 36 -8.14 10.30 18.27
C PRO A 36 -6.86 11.06 18.65
N ASP A 37 -5.88 10.41 19.30
CA ASP A 37 -4.59 11.02 19.57
C ASP A 37 -3.47 9.96 19.56
N PRO A 38 -2.63 9.90 18.51
CA PRO A 38 -1.48 9.01 18.51
C PRO A 38 -0.36 9.65 19.33
N ASP A 39 -0.42 9.50 20.65
CA ASP A 39 0.73 9.85 21.49
C ASP A 39 1.96 9.06 21.01
N PRO A 40 3.13 9.71 20.82
CA PRO A 40 4.37 9.03 20.40
C PRO A 40 4.88 8.03 21.45
N THR A 41 4.35 8.09 22.67
CA THR A 41 4.60 7.15 23.77
C THR A 41 3.55 6.04 23.86
N SER A 42 2.49 6.08 23.04
CA SER A 42 1.45 5.06 23.09
C SER A 42 1.97 3.68 22.70
N PRO A 43 1.53 2.60 23.38
CA PRO A 43 1.99 1.25 23.09
C PRO A 43 1.60 0.79 21.67
N THR A 44 0.48 1.30 21.15
CA THR A 44 -0.01 1.04 19.78
C THR A 44 0.91 1.64 18.73
N PHE A 45 1.34 2.90 18.92
CA PHE A 45 2.31 3.56 18.06
C PHE A 45 3.63 2.78 18.01
N LEU A 46 4.21 2.48 19.18
CA LEU A 46 5.48 1.74 19.28
C LEU A 46 5.41 0.32 18.69
N LYS A 47 4.26 -0.36 18.81
CA LYS A 47 4.03 -1.67 18.18
C LYS A 47 3.97 -1.57 16.66
N THR A 48 3.28 -0.56 16.15
CA THR A 48 3.13 -0.32 14.70
C THR A 48 4.45 0.08 14.08
N LEU A 49 5.19 0.99 14.73
CA LEU A 49 6.51 1.43 14.31
C LEU A 49 7.52 0.25 14.26
N ARG A 50 7.56 -0.59 15.30
CA ARG A 50 8.41 -1.79 15.31
C ARG A 50 8.04 -2.76 14.20
N TYR A 51 6.75 -2.95 13.95
CA TYR A 51 6.28 -3.82 12.88
C TYR A 51 6.66 -3.28 11.49
N ALA A 52 6.51 -1.97 11.26
CA ALA A 52 6.92 -1.30 10.03
C ALA A 52 8.42 -1.48 9.77
N HIS A 53 9.27 -1.18 10.76
CA HIS A 53 10.71 -1.40 10.66
C HIS A 53 11.07 -2.86 10.40
N ARG A 54 10.36 -3.81 11.03
CA ARG A 54 10.56 -5.24 10.79
C ARG A 54 10.29 -5.61 9.32
N ILE A 55 9.20 -5.12 8.74
CA ILE A 55 8.87 -5.38 7.32
C ILE A 55 9.93 -4.77 6.42
N LEU A 56 10.27 -3.48 6.62
CA LEU A 56 11.21 -2.77 5.77
C LEU A 56 12.59 -3.44 5.78
N ARG A 57 13.13 -3.75 6.97
CA ARG A 57 14.41 -4.46 7.11
C ARG A 57 14.40 -5.86 6.47
N SER A 58 13.26 -6.53 6.45
CA SER A 58 13.12 -7.87 5.85
C SER A 58 13.03 -7.87 4.31
N ARG A 59 12.74 -6.72 3.70
CA ARG A 59 12.48 -6.59 2.25
C ARG A 59 13.17 -5.38 1.63
N LEU A 60 14.45 -5.19 1.94
CA LEU A 60 15.25 -4.08 1.40
C LEU A 60 15.67 -4.26 -0.06
N THR A 61 15.47 -5.43 -0.66
CA THR A 61 15.78 -5.69 -2.06
C THR A 61 14.55 -5.56 -2.95
N PRO A 62 14.58 -4.72 -4.00
CA PRO A 62 13.53 -4.69 -5.00
C PRO A 62 13.54 -6.04 -5.74
N SER A 63 12.50 -6.86 -5.54
CA SER A 63 12.42 -8.17 -6.18
C SER A 63 11.95 -8.11 -7.64
N VAL A 64 11.70 -6.92 -8.19
CA VAL A 64 11.06 -6.71 -9.48
C VAL A 64 11.91 -5.76 -10.34
N SER A 65 11.99 -6.07 -11.64
CA SER A 65 12.76 -5.32 -12.65
C SER A 65 12.40 -3.82 -12.68
N PRO A 66 13.39 -2.91 -12.80
CA PRO A 66 13.22 -1.45 -12.71
C PRO A 66 12.60 -0.78 -13.96
N ASP A 67 11.85 -1.50 -14.79
CA ASP A 67 11.26 -0.92 -16.00
C ASP A 67 10.03 -0.06 -15.68
N ALA A 68 10.26 1.25 -15.54
CA ALA A 68 9.21 2.24 -15.26
C ALA A 68 8.20 2.35 -16.40
N ALA A 69 8.62 2.15 -17.65
CA ALA A 69 7.77 2.25 -18.81
C ALA A 69 6.82 1.06 -18.90
N ALA A 70 7.30 -0.16 -18.65
CA ALA A 70 6.44 -1.34 -18.60
C ALA A 70 5.37 -1.24 -17.50
N ILE A 71 5.71 -0.72 -16.31
CA ILE A 71 4.71 -0.48 -15.26
C ILE A 71 3.70 0.57 -15.70
N ALA A 72 4.15 1.69 -16.26
CA ALA A 72 3.25 2.75 -16.75
C ALA A 72 2.29 2.23 -17.83
N GLU A 73 2.79 1.47 -18.81
CA GLU A 73 1.96 0.83 -19.83
C GLU A 73 0.95 -0.14 -19.22
N SER A 74 1.34 -0.93 -18.20
CA SER A 74 0.40 -1.81 -17.50
C SER A 74 -0.71 -1.04 -16.78
N LEU A 75 -0.40 0.11 -16.17
CA LEU A 75 -1.40 0.98 -15.52
C LEU A 75 -2.33 1.61 -16.54
N LYS A 76 -1.78 2.14 -17.64
CA LYS A 76 -2.53 2.72 -18.75
C LYS A 76 -3.51 1.71 -19.35
N ARG A 77 -3.03 0.50 -19.66
CA ARG A 77 -3.87 -0.60 -20.17
C ARG A 77 -4.98 -0.95 -19.19
N ARG A 78 -4.68 -1.00 -17.89
CA ARG A 78 -5.68 -1.28 -16.85
C ARG A 78 -6.78 -0.22 -16.80
N LEU A 79 -6.42 1.06 -16.79
CA LEU A 79 -7.40 2.17 -16.83
C LEU A 79 -8.30 2.08 -18.07
N ALA A 80 -7.72 1.79 -19.23
CA ALA A 80 -8.48 1.59 -20.46
C ALA A 80 -9.45 0.38 -20.36
N THR A 81 -9.00 -0.75 -19.80
CA THR A 81 -9.86 -1.94 -19.63
C THR A 81 -11.00 -1.74 -18.62
N HIS A 82 -10.84 -0.83 -17.66
CA HIS A 82 -11.91 -0.45 -16.72
C HIS A 82 -12.92 0.55 -17.31
N GLY A 83 -12.82 0.88 -18.60
CA GLY A 83 -13.69 1.86 -19.26
C GLY A 83 -13.34 3.32 -18.92
N LYS A 84 -12.22 3.56 -18.24
CA LYS A 84 -11.73 4.90 -17.85
C LYS A 84 -10.73 5.43 -18.88
N SER A 85 -11.15 5.49 -20.13
CA SER A 85 -10.27 5.85 -21.26
C SER A 85 -9.75 7.29 -21.17
N SER A 86 -10.53 8.23 -20.63
CA SER A 86 -10.09 9.61 -20.36
C SER A 86 -8.94 9.66 -19.36
N ASP A 87 -9.07 8.89 -18.26
CA ASP A 87 -8.08 8.83 -17.19
C ASP A 87 -6.80 8.13 -17.67
N ALA A 88 -6.93 7.12 -18.55
CA ALA A 88 -5.80 6.45 -19.18
C ALA A 88 -4.97 7.42 -20.05
N LEU A 89 -5.65 8.30 -20.81
CA LEU A 89 -4.99 9.31 -21.63
C LEU A 89 -4.31 10.38 -20.76
N ALA A 90 -5.03 10.90 -19.76
CA ALA A 90 -4.46 11.87 -18.81
C ALA A 90 -3.25 11.28 -18.04
N PHE A 91 -3.32 10.00 -17.66
CA PHE A 91 -2.20 9.29 -17.04
C PHE A 91 -1.00 9.18 -17.99
N ALA A 92 -1.22 8.89 -19.27
CA ALA A 92 -0.14 8.82 -20.26
C ALA A 92 0.58 10.17 -20.40
N ASP A 93 -0.17 11.27 -20.46
CA ASP A 93 0.38 12.63 -20.52
C ASP A 93 1.15 12.99 -19.23
N LEU A 94 0.60 12.64 -18.07
CA LEU A 94 1.25 12.85 -16.77
C LEU A 94 2.55 12.05 -16.68
N TYR A 95 2.54 10.79 -17.12
CA TYR A 95 3.71 9.93 -17.13
C TYR A 95 4.77 10.46 -18.09
N ALA A 96 4.41 10.95 -19.28
CA ALA A 96 5.35 11.56 -20.22
C ALA A 96 6.02 12.81 -19.62
N LYS A 97 5.25 13.66 -18.92
CA LYS A 97 5.79 14.83 -18.18
C LYS A 97 6.69 14.40 -17.02
N PHE A 98 6.31 13.35 -16.29
CA PHE A 98 7.10 12.81 -15.19
C PHE A 98 8.42 12.16 -15.67
N ALA A 99 8.36 11.42 -16.78
CA ALA A 99 9.50 10.75 -17.40
C ALA A 99 10.51 11.77 -17.95
N SER A 100 10.03 12.84 -18.59
CA SER A 100 10.87 13.91 -19.14
C SER A 100 11.41 14.90 -18.11
N LYS A 101 10.83 14.96 -16.89
CA LYS A 101 11.33 15.81 -15.81
C LYS A 101 12.69 15.29 -15.33
N THR A 102 13.76 16.01 -15.69
CA THR A 102 15.13 15.76 -15.26
C THR A 102 15.72 17.09 -14.82
N GLY A 103 16.11 17.20 -13.55
CA GLY A 103 16.59 18.45 -12.94
C GLY A 103 16.57 18.40 -11.41
N PRO A 104 17.03 19.47 -10.72
CA PRO A 104 17.00 19.55 -9.27
C PRO A 104 15.57 19.35 -8.75
N GLY A 105 15.37 18.42 -7.82
CA GLY A 105 14.04 18.02 -7.33
C GLY A 105 13.31 17.00 -8.22
N SER A 106 13.96 16.40 -9.22
CA SER A 106 13.43 15.23 -9.92
C SER A 106 13.61 13.96 -9.10
N VAL A 107 12.69 13.02 -9.25
CA VAL A 107 12.74 11.73 -8.59
C VAL A 107 13.66 10.80 -9.37
N ASN A 108 14.74 10.35 -8.72
CA ASN A 108 15.68 9.40 -9.31
C ASN A 108 15.04 8.02 -9.51
N ASN A 109 14.30 7.53 -8.50
CA ASN A 109 13.67 6.21 -8.53
C ASN A 109 12.21 6.27 -9.01
N LYS A 110 12.03 6.65 -10.28
CA LYS A 110 10.71 6.79 -10.93
C LYS A 110 9.89 5.50 -10.91
N TRP A 111 10.57 4.36 -11.07
CA TRP A 111 9.97 3.04 -11.06
C TRP A 111 9.31 2.69 -9.71
N SER A 112 10.00 2.96 -8.59
CA SER A 112 9.48 2.59 -7.27
C SER A 112 8.21 3.36 -6.91
N LEU A 113 8.10 4.63 -7.32
CA LEU A 113 6.87 5.40 -7.13
C LEU A 113 5.70 4.83 -7.92
N LEU A 114 5.92 4.46 -9.19
CA LEU A 114 4.88 3.85 -10.01
C LEU A 114 4.46 2.48 -9.46
N TYR A 115 5.42 1.72 -8.95
CA TYR A 115 5.14 0.44 -8.31
C TYR A 115 4.36 0.60 -7.00
N LEU A 116 4.69 1.60 -6.18
CA LEU A 116 3.92 1.92 -4.96
C LEU A 116 2.48 2.31 -5.31
N LEU A 117 2.30 3.24 -6.25
CA LEU A 117 0.98 3.68 -6.71
C LEU A 117 0.17 2.51 -7.28
N ARG A 118 0.83 1.60 -7.99
CA ARG A 118 0.22 0.37 -8.48
C ARG A 118 -0.32 -0.48 -7.33
N ILE A 119 0.50 -0.76 -6.31
CA ILE A 119 0.11 -1.61 -5.17
C ILE A 119 -1.05 -0.95 -4.40
N VAL A 120 -0.94 0.34 -4.08
CA VAL A 120 -1.99 1.05 -3.33
C VAL A 120 -3.29 1.11 -4.11
N SER A 121 -3.23 1.27 -5.44
CA SER A 121 -4.41 1.20 -6.29
C SER A 121 -5.03 -0.20 -6.31
N GLU A 122 -4.23 -1.26 -6.38
CA GLU A 122 -4.71 -2.65 -6.38
C GLU A 122 -5.40 -3.03 -5.06
N ASP A 123 -4.91 -2.54 -3.93
CA ASP A 123 -5.49 -2.83 -2.61
C ASP A 123 -6.91 -2.28 -2.47
N ARG A 124 -7.16 -1.07 -3.01
CA ARG A 124 -8.49 -0.44 -3.04
C ARG A 124 -9.51 -1.18 -3.91
N HIS A 125 -9.06 -1.99 -4.87
CA HIS A 125 -9.95 -2.77 -5.73
C HIS A 125 -10.29 -4.16 -5.16
N LYS A 126 -9.53 -4.63 -4.16
CA LYS A 126 -9.77 -5.94 -3.51
C LYS A 126 -10.69 -5.83 -2.30
N LEU A 127 -10.77 -4.65 -1.70
CA LEU A 127 -11.65 -4.36 -0.60
C LEU A 127 -12.72 -3.39 -1.12
N ASP A 128 -13.93 -3.88 -1.40
CA ASP A 128 -15.14 -3.05 -1.58
C ASP A 128 -15.53 -2.31 -0.28
N SER A 129 -14.57 -1.99 0.58
CA SER A 129 -14.74 -1.39 1.89
C SER A 129 -13.78 -0.20 2.02
N PRO A 130 -14.30 1.04 2.21
CA PRO A 130 -13.52 2.28 2.21
C PRO A 130 -12.70 2.49 3.51
N LEU A 131 -12.35 1.42 4.22
CA LEU A 131 -11.91 1.50 5.62
C LEU A 131 -10.40 1.56 5.83
N LEU A 132 -9.57 1.31 4.83
CA LEU A 132 -8.11 1.33 5.06
C LEU A 132 -7.45 2.68 4.79
N LEU A 133 -8.03 3.57 3.98
CA LEU A 133 -7.54 4.96 3.80
C LEU A 133 -8.69 5.88 3.33
N PRO A 134 -9.58 6.36 4.23
CA PRO A 134 -10.75 7.14 3.84
C PRO A 134 -10.44 8.44 3.09
N ASN A 135 -9.24 9.03 3.25
CA ASN A 135 -9.09 10.48 2.99
C ASN A 135 -7.92 10.97 2.13
N LEU A 136 -7.24 10.11 1.36
CA LEU A 136 -6.46 10.62 0.22
C LEU A 136 -7.34 11.23 -0.90
N ASN A 137 -8.66 11.02 -0.79
CA ASN A 137 -9.65 11.49 -1.75
C ASN A 137 -10.08 12.95 -1.48
N ALA A 138 -9.71 13.52 -0.31
CA ALA A 138 -10.13 14.86 0.09
C ALA A 138 -9.46 15.99 -0.73
N ALA A 139 -8.31 15.73 -1.35
CA ALA A 139 -7.60 16.74 -2.13
C ALA A 139 -7.96 16.78 -3.63
N VAL A 140 -8.76 15.83 -4.14
CA VAL A 140 -9.03 15.73 -5.59
C VAL A 140 -10.51 15.61 -5.97
N SER A 141 -11.42 15.71 -5.00
CA SER A 141 -12.86 15.66 -5.27
C SER A 141 -13.55 16.97 -4.92
N SER A 142 -13.11 18.06 -5.56
CA SER A 142 -13.89 19.30 -5.66
C SER A 142 -14.40 19.48 -7.10
N SER A 143 -15.31 18.62 -7.55
CA SER A 143 -16.39 18.98 -8.49
C SER A 143 -17.26 17.75 -8.81
N LEU A 144 -18.58 18.00 -8.95
CA LEU A 144 -19.68 17.07 -9.26
C LEU A 144 -20.01 16.04 -8.16
N GLY A 145 -21.11 16.13 -7.41
CA GLY A 145 -22.44 16.63 -7.76
C GLY A 145 -23.40 15.45 -7.99
N ASN A 146 -24.12 15.08 -6.93
CA ASN A 146 -25.40 14.34 -6.89
C ASN A 146 -25.61 13.08 -7.75
N LYS A 147 -25.87 11.91 -7.12
CA LYS A 147 -27.18 11.22 -7.24
C LYS A 147 -27.43 10.11 -6.22
N LYS A 148 -28.69 10.07 -5.81
CA LYS A 148 -29.43 9.29 -4.79
C LYS A 148 -29.17 7.78 -4.71
N THR A 149 -29.26 7.32 -3.45
CA THR A 149 -29.63 5.98 -2.97
C THR A 149 -30.88 5.43 -3.66
N ASN A 150 -30.85 4.16 -4.07
CA ASN A 150 -32.02 3.29 -4.21
C ASN A 150 -31.60 1.87 -3.85
N GLY A 151 -32.13 1.37 -2.72
CA GLY A 151 -31.81 0.07 -2.17
C GLY A 151 -32.35 -1.09 -3.00
N VAL A 152 -31.46 -2.05 -3.26
CA VAL A 152 -31.81 -3.45 -3.53
C VAL A 152 -30.75 -4.28 -2.80
N LEU A 153 -31.13 -4.87 -1.67
CA LEU A 153 -30.33 -5.87 -0.96
C LEU A 153 -30.41 -7.18 -1.77
N LEU A 154 -29.44 -7.43 -2.64
CA LEU A 154 -29.20 -8.75 -3.20
C LEU A 154 -28.57 -9.61 -2.10
N VAL A 155 -29.44 -10.25 -1.31
CA VAL A 155 -29.07 -11.35 -0.40
C VAL A 155 -28.60 -12.50 -1.28
N THR A 156 -27.31 -12.51 -1.57
CA THR A 156 -26.66 -13.64 -2.25
C THR A 156 -26.18 -14.57 -1.15
N LYS A 157 -26.76 -15.77 -1.12
CA LYS A 157 -26.47 -16.88 -0.21
C LYS A 157 -24.99 -17.00 0.18
N ASP A 158 -24.78 -17.28 1.45
CA ASP A 158 -23.52 -17.35 2.18
C ASP A 158 -22.37 -18.15 1.52
N PRO A 159 -21.12 -17.65 1.61
CA PRO A 159 -19.90 -18.42 1.35
C PRO A 159 -19.48 -19.24 2.58
N GLU A 160 -20.39 -20.08 3.12
CA GLU A 160 -20.09 -20.94 4.28
C GLU A 160 -19.11 -22.09 3.99
N ASN A 161 -18.59 -22.21 2.77
CA ASN A 161 -17.63 -23.27 2.44
C ASN A 161 -16.21 -22.99 2.98
N LEU A 162 -15.83 -21.74 3.28
CA LEU A 162 -14.48 -21.43 3.75
C LEU A 162 -14.27 -21.75 5.23
N ARG A 163 -15.30 -21.57 6.08
CA ARG A 163 -15.22 -21.92 7.51
C ARG A 163 -15.17 -23.43 7.71
N ASP A 164 -15.96 -24.18 6.96
CA ASP A 164 -16.04 -25.64 7.10
C ASP A 164 -14.78 -26.35 6.55
N VAL A 165 -14.18 -25.81 5.47
CA VAL A 165 -12.87 -26.26 4.96
C VAL A 165 -11.75 -26.00 5.97
N ALA A 166 -11.73 -24.82 6.60
CA ALA A 166 -10.74 -24.49 7.63
C ALA A 166 -10.87 -25.37 8.89
N PHE A 167 -12.09 -25.71 9.29
CA PHE A 167 -12.33 -26.60 10.43
C PHE A 167 -11.86 -28.03 10.15
N ARG A 168 -12.14 -28.58 8.96
CA ARG A 168 -11.65 -29.92 8.59
C ARG A 168 -10.13 -29.99 8.57
N GLU A 169 -9.45 -28.97 8.06
CA GLU A 169 -7.99 -28.95 8.03
C GLU A 169 -7.36 -28.86 9.43
N CYS A 170 -8.00 -28.12 10.35
CA CYS A 170 -7.57 -28.01 11.74
C CYS A 170 -7.72 -29.32 12.50
N VAL A 171 -8.86 -30.02 12.32
CA VAL A 171 -9.13 -31.31 12.98
C VAL A 171 -8.18 -32.39 12.47
N VAL A 172 -7.83 -32.39 11.18
CA VAL A 172 -6.86 -33.34 10.60
C VAL A 172 -5.46 -33.13 11.18
N ARG A 173 -5.00 -31.88 11.36
CA ARG A 173 -3.69 -31.61 12.00
C ARG A 173 -3.68 -32.01 13.47
N LEU A 174 -4.71 -31.64 14.25
CA LEU A 174 -4.80 -31.99 15.68
C LEU A 174 -4.93 -33.50 15.93
N SER A 175 -5.50 -34.24 14.98
CA SER A 175 -5.61 -35.70 15.07
C SER A 175 -4.32 -36.41 14.68
N ARG A 176 -3.45 -35.78 13.88
CA ARG A 176 -2.17 -36.35 13.44
C ARG A 176 -1.08 -36.25 14.51
N ASP A 177 -1.11 -35.19 15.32
CA ASP A 177 -0.10 -34.94 16.36
C ASP A 177 -0.41 -35.67 17.69
N ARG A 178 -1.61 -36.26 17.82
CA ARG A 178 -2.03 -37.01 19.02
C ARG A 178 -1.71 -38.51 19.01
N TRP A 179 -1.02 -39.02 17.99
CA TRP A 179 -0.63 -40.45 17.87
C TRP A 179 0.88 -40.67 17.74
N LYS A 180 1.70 -39.70 18.17
CA LYS A 180 3.16 -39.84 18.24
C LYS A 180 3.67 -39.62 19.66
N VAL A 181 3.06 -40.34 20.61
CA VAL A 181 3.66 -40.65 21.91
C VAL A 181 3.43 -42.13 22.17
N ARG A 182 4.39 -42.95 21.73
CA ARG A 182 4.79 -44.17 22.41
C ARG A 182 6.22 -44.50 22.01
#